data_AF-A0A7V7ABJ8-F1
#
_entry.id   AF-A0A7V7ABJ8-F1
#
_cell.length_a   1.000
_cell.length_b   1.000
_cell.length_c   1.000
_cell.angle_alpha   90.00
_cell.angle_beta   90.00
_cell.angle_gamma   90.00
#
_symmetry.space_group_name_H-M   'P 1'
#
loop_
_entity.id
_entity.type
_entity.pdbx_description
1 polymer ?
#
loop_
_entity_poly.entity_id
_entity_poly.type
_entity_poly.pdbx_seq_one_letter_code
_entity_poly.pdbx_strand_id
1 'polypeptide(L)'
;MNFLLEDALTRIQSILGEHLDDITIERCVLGLFFTGVKLSTGHGGICFTPIKDMPEAVCCPSSAAAMPLSGRLRNRAARAALKDVSHQNSLRKAIAIATMNALSEYIRELQPERRKRIEYGVDAFDVLTLANYKKTVVVGALVPLLKRLINEERSFHVLEQDVRTLKGKELEHYVPASEFLRVVPAADLLVITGVTMLNDTLPELLDQAKSGAEVLVTGP
;
A
#
# COMPACT_ATOMS: atom_id res chain seq x y z
N MET A 1 6.40 9.34 -10.02
CA MET A 1 6.63 9.93 -8.67
C MET A 1 5.29 9.98 -7.98
N ASN A 2 5.18 9.44 -6.77
CA ASN A 2 3.89 9.32 -6.08
C ASN A 2 3.60 10.55 -5.21
N PHE A 3 2.84 11.49 -5.77
CA PHE A 3 2.49 12.75 -5.09
C PHE A 3 1.70 12.53 -3.79
N LEU A 4 0.95 11.42 -3.66
CA LEU A 4 0.19 11.12 -2.45
C LEU A 4 1.12 10.82 -1.27
N LEU A 5 2.24 10.13 -1.52
CA LEU A 5 3.25 9.86 -0.49
C LEU A 5 3.97 11.16 -0.08
N GLU A 6 4.26 12.05 -1.03
CA GLU A 6 4.87 13.36 -0.76
C GLU A 6 3.94 14.27 0.03
N ASP A 7 2.66 14.31 -0.32
CA ASP A 7 1.63 15.03 0.41
C ASP A 7 1.47 14.48 1.84
N ALA A 8 1.44 13.16 1.99
CA ALA A 8 1.38 12.52 3.30
C ALA A 8 2.61 12.84 4.15
N LEU A 9 3.82 12.79 3.57
CA LEU A 9 5.05 13.18 4.24
C LEU A 9 5.00 14.64 4.70
N THR A 10 4.58 15.55 3.82
CA THR A 10 4.44 16.98 4.13
C THR A 10 3.47 17.20 5.28
N ARG A 11 2.34 16.49 5.30
CA ARG A 11 1.37 16.55 6.41
C ARG A 11 1.95 16.03 7.73
N ILE A 12 2.65 14.91 7.70
CA ILE A 12 3.32 14.34 8.89
C ILE A 12 4.32 15.35 9.46
N GLN A 13 5.16 15.94 8.60
CA GLN A 13 6.15 16.94 8.99
C GLN A 13 5.49 18.21 9.54
N SER A 14 4.40 18.67 8.94
CA SER A 14 3.66 19.84 9.41
C SER A 14 3.00 19.62 10.77
N ILE A 15 2.51 18.40 11.06
CA ILE A 15 1.83 18.09 12.32
C ILE A 15 2.82 17.87 13.46
N LEU A 16 3.90 17.13 13.19
CA LEU A 16 4.86 16.74 14.22
C LEU A 16 6.00 17.75 14.38
N GLY A 17 6.30 18.57 13.37
CA GLY A 17 7.36 19.58 13.44
C GLY A 17 8.71 18.98 13.86
N GLU A 18 9.35 19.62 14.85
CA GLU A 18 10.62 19.17 15.44
C GLU A 18 10.47 17.89 16.28
N HIS A 19 9.28 17.61 16.84
CA HIS A 19 9.03 16.40 17.63
C HIS A 19 9.26 15.11 16.83
N LEU A 20 9.21 15.17 15.50
CA LEU A 20 9.54 14.05 14.63
C LEU A 20 11.00 13.57 14.78
N ASP A 21 11.92 14.44 15.22
CA ASP A 21 13.33 14.08 15.45
C ASP A 21 13.55 13.29 16.73
N ASP A 22 12.65 13.46 17.72
CA ASP A 22 12.66 12.71 18.98
C ASP A 22 12.09 11.29 18.82
N ILE A 23 11.32 11.06 17.75
CA ILE A 23 10.74 9.75 17.46
C ILE A 23 11.77 8.88 16.73
N THR A 24 12.15 7.79 17.36
CA THR A 24 13.04 6.77 16.78
C THR A 24 12.33 5.46 16.46
N ILE A 25 12.91 4.67 15.56
CA ILE A 25 12.51 3.29 15.29
C ILE A 25 12.97 2.40 16.46
N GLU A 26 12.01 1.86 17.21
CA GLU A 26 12.28 0.88 18.28
C GLU A 26 12.60 -0.48 17.68
N ARG A 27 11.83 -0.91 16.68
CA ARG A 27 11.99 -2.20 15.99
C ARG A 27 11.60 -2.09 14.53
N CYS A 28 12.38 -2.73 13.66
CA CYS A 28 12.04 -2.92 12.25
C CYS A 28 12.24 -4.38 11.88
N VAL A 29 11.29 -4.97 11.17
CA VAL A 29 11.32 -6.36 10.72
C VAL A 29 10.94 -6.41 9.26
N LEU A 30 11.82 -6.95 8.42
CA LEU A 30 11.49 -7.33 7.04
C LEU A 30 10.92 -8.75 7.09
N GLY A 31 9.59 -8.87 7.17
CA GLY A 31 8.90 -10.15 7.10
C GLY A 31 8.64 -10.57 5.65
N LEU A 32 8.14 -11.79 5.46
CA LEU A 32 7.88 -12.34 4.12
C LEU A 32 6.73 -11.62 3.40
N PHE A 33 5.64 -11.31 4.11
CA PHE A 33 4.48 -10.63 3.52
C PHE A 33 4.47 -9.14 3.83
N PHE A 34 4.97 -8.78 5.02
CA PHE A 34 4.95 -7.40 5.50
C PHE A 34 6.28 -7.01 6.14
N THR A 35 6.69 -5.80 5.82
CA THR A 35 7.71 -5.04 6.53
C THR A 35 7.01 -4.27 7.64
N GLY A 36 7.44 -4.46 8.87
CA GLY A 36 6.85 -3.84 10.05
C GLY A 36 7.83 -2.92 10.76
N VAL A 37 7.34 -1.76 11.19
CA VAL A 37 8.07 -0.78 11.99
C VAL A 37 7.28 -0.52 13.27
N LYS A 38 7.97 -0.54 14.41
CA LYS A 38 7.50 -0.03 15.69
C LYS A 38 8.33 1.19 16.07
N LEU A 39 7.67 2.28 16.42
CA LEU A 39 8.29 3.52 16.89
C LEU A 39 8.46 3.50 18.42
N SER A 40 9.37 4.31 18.91
CA SER A 40 9.59 4.58 20.34
C SER A 40 8.36 5.13 21.08
N THR A 41 7.39 5.68 20.34
CA THR A 41 6.07 6.06 20.86
C THR A 41 5.15 4.86 21.09
N GLY A 42 5.59 3.63 20.85
CA GLY A 42 4.80 2.41 20.98
C GLY A 42 3.94 2.06 19.75
N HIS A 43 3.82 2.98 18.79
CA HIS A 43 2.97 2.83 17.61
C HIS A 43 3.63 2.00 16.52
N GLY A 44 2.83 1.23 15.79
CA GLY A 44 3.29 0.33 14.74
C GLY A 44 2.67 0.65 13.38
N GLY A 45 3.39 0.29 12.32
CA GLY A 45 2.94 0.41 10.94
C GLY A 45 3.54 -0.70 10.09
N ILE A 46 2.83 -1.10 9.06
CA ILE A 46 3.26 -2.14 8.14
C ILE A 46 3.19 -1.66 6.69
N CYS A 47 3.93 -2.32 5.82
CA CYS A 47 3.88 -2.16 4.38
C CYS A 47 4.17 -3.53 3.75
N PHE A 48 3.59 -3.83 2.59
CA PHE A 48 3.90 -5.08 1.87
C PHE A 48 5.41 -5.22 1.63
N THR A 49 5.96 -6.42 1.82
CA THR A 49 7.38 -6.67 1.52
C THR A 49 7.55 -7.01 0.04
N PRO A 50 8.35 -6.25 -0.72
CA PRO A 50 8.67 -6.58 -2.11
C PRO A 50 9.72 -7.70 -2.18
N ILE A 51 9.32 -8.94 -1.84
CA ILE A 51 10.23 -10.10 -1.76
C ILE A 51 10.95 -10.40 -3.08
N LYS A 52 10.36 -10.03 -4.22
CA LYS A 52 10.95 -10.20 -5.55
C LYS A 52 12.20 -9.33 -5.75
N ASP A 53 12.34 -8.27 -4.94
CA ASP A 53 13.47 -7.36 -4.99
C ASP A 53 14.52 -7.68 -3.91
N MET A 54 14.27 -8.69 -3.07
CA MET A 54 15.25 -9.17 -2.10
C MET A 54 16.29 -10.06 -2.80
N PRO A 55 17.58 -9.84 -2.58
CA PRO A 55 18.62 -10.71 -3.12
C PRO A 55 18.54 -12.11 -2.52
N GLU A 56 18.65 -13.15 -3.36
CA GLU A 56 18.62 -14.56 -2.92
C GLU A 56 19.79 -14.92 -2.01
N ALA A 57 20.95 -14.27 -2.20
CA ALA A 57 22.13 -14.41 -1.36
C ALA A 57 22.87 -13.07 -1.23
N VAL A 58 23.46 -12.82 -0.06
CA VAL A 58 24.34 -11.67 0.17
C VAL A 58 25.79 -12.15 0.06
N CYS A 59 26.27 -12.32 -1.17
CA CYS A 59 27.62 -12.81 -1.46
C CYS A 59 28.59 -11.70 -1.92
N CYS A 60 28.07 -10.51 -2.23
CA CYS A 60 28.85 -9.40 -2.79
C CYS A 60 28.35 -8.02 -2.30
N PRO A 61 29.17 -6.95 -2.37
CA PRO A 61 28.79 -5.61 -1.91
C PRO A 61 27.51 -5.05 -2.56
N SER A 62 27.24 -5.37 -3.83
CA SER A 62 26.01 -4.97 -4.52
C SER A 62 24.77 -5.66 -3.96
N SER A 63 24.85 -6.97 -3.67
CA SER A 63 23.77 -7.71 -2.99
C SER A 63 23.56 -7.23 -1.54
N ALA A 64 24.63 -6.86 -0.84
CA ALA A 64 24.54 -6.27 0.50
C ALA A 64 23.89 -4.88 0.47
N ALA A 65 24.13 -4.09 -0.59
CA ALA A 65 23.53 -2.77 -0.78
C ALA A 65 22.03 -2.83 -1.12
N ALA A 66 21.52 -3.96 -1.61
CA ALA A 66 20.10 -4.17 -1.81
C ALA A 66 19.34 -4.30 -0.47
N MET A 67 19.99 -4.85 0.57
CA MET A 67 19.40 -4.95 1.90
C MET A 67 19.43 -3.60 2.64
N PRO A 68 18.29 -3.12 3.19
CA PRO A 68 18.23 -1.80 3.78
C PRO A 68 18.85 -1.77 5.19
N LEU A 69 19.99 -1.08 5.33
CA LEU A 69 20.54 -0.62 6.61
C LEU A 69 20.61 -1.72 7.70
N SER A 70 20.96 -2.96 7.33
CA SER A 70 21.05 -4.10 8.24
C SER A 70 21.82 -3.78 9.52
N GLY A 71 21.20 -4.03 10.68
CA GLY A 71 21.78 -3.73 12.00
C GLY A 71 21.82 -2.25 12.40
N ARG A 72 21.35 -1.33 11.55
CA ARG A 72 21.41 0.13 11.77
C ARG A 72 20.03 0.82 11.81
N LEU A 73 18.96 0.03 11.84
CA LEU A 73 17.57 0.55 11.85
C LEU A 73 17.09 0.91 13.25
N ARG A 74 17.49 0.15 14.28
CA ARG A 74 17.12 0.45 15.67
C ARG A 74 17.73 1.78 16.11
N ASN A 75 16.96 2.59 16.84
CA ASN A 75 17.29 3.94 17.29
C ASN A 75 17.53 4.96 16.16
N ARG A 76 17.28 4.61 14.90
CA ARG A 76 17.30 5.57 13.81
C ARG A 76 16.10 6.51 13.94
N ALA A 77 16.33 7.81 13.78
CA ALA A 77 15.25 8.81 13.77
C ALA A 77 14.23 8.51 12.66
N ALA A 78 12.95 8.65 12.97
CA ALA A 78 11.86 8.43 12.02
C ALA A 78 12.00 9.36 10.81
N ARG A 79 12.34 10.64 11.03
CA ARG A 79 12.65 11.60 9.95
C ARG A 79 13.68 11.06 8.95
N ALA A 80 14.71 10.36 9.44
CA ALA A 80 15.77 9.84 8.60
C ALA A 80 15.33 8.60 7.78
N ALA A 81 14.31 7.87 8.22
CA ALA A 81 13.69 6.80 7.44
C ALA A 81 12.73 7.35 6.37
N LEU A 82 12.00 8.43 6.69
CA LEU A 82 11.06 9.08 5.76
C LEU A 82 11.73 9.65 4.50
N LYS A 83 13.05 9.93 4.55
CA LYS A 83 13.83 10.33 3.36
C LYS A 83 13.80 9.30 2.25
N ASP A 84 13.48 8.04 2.56
CA ASP A 84 13.45 6.95 1.61
C ASP A 84 12.07 6.72 0.96
N VAL A 85 11.08 7.60 1.20
CA VAL A 85 9.71 7.44 0.66
C VAL A 85 9.66 7.42 -0.86
N SER A 86 10.60 8.07 -1.54
CA SER A 86 10.74 8.09 -3.01
C SER A 86 12.00 7.36 -3.50
N HIS A 87 12.62 6.56 -2.64
CA HIS A 87 13.86 5.86 -2.95
C HIS A 87 13.64 4.71 -3.95
N GLN A 88 14.56 4.53 -4.90
CA GLN A 88 14.46 3.51 -5.96
C GLN A 88 14.56 2.07 -5.43
N ASN A 89 15.32 1.85 -4.35
CA ASN A 89 15.30 0.59 -3.60
C ASN A 89 13.95 0.41 -2.87
N SER A 90 13.15 -0.54 -3.33
CA SER A 90 11.81 -0.84 -2.84
C SER A 90 11.77 -1.32 -1.37
N LEU A 91 12.82 -2.00 -0.88
CA LEU A 91 12.90 -2.41 0.52
C LEU A 91 13.10 -1.20 1.45
N ARG A 92 13.94 -0.23 1.06
CA ARG A 92 14.08 1.05 1.79
C ARG A 92 12.76 1.81 1.79
N LYS A 93 12.10 1.86 0.63
CA LYS A 93 10.79 2.49 0.48
C LYS A 93 9.71 1.81 1.32
N ALA A 94 9.68 0.49 1.40
CA ALA A 94 8.76 -0.26 2.25
C ALA A 94 8.94 0.07 3.73
N ILE A 95 10.19 0.21 4.20
CA ILE A 95 10.48 0.68 5.57
C ILE A 95 9.99 2.12 5.78
N ALA A 96 10.19 3.01 4.79
CA ALA A 96 9.73 4.38 4.87
C ALA A 96 8.20 4.46 4.96
N ILE A 97 7.47 3.71 4.12
CA ILE A 97 6.00 3.64 4.14
C ILE A 97 5.50 3.01 5.45
N ALA A 98 6.11 1.91 5.92
CA ALA A 98 5.77 1.33 7.22
C ALA A 98 6.00 2.33 8.38
N THR A 99 7.06 3.13 8.30
CA THR A 99 7.33 4.23 9.25
C THR A 99 6.25 5.32 9.15
N MET A 100 5.85 5.72 7.94
CA MET A 100 4.74 6.67 7.74
C MET A 100 3.43 6.15 8.32
N ASN A 101 3.11 4.86 8.11
CA ASN A 101 1.92 4.23 8.66
C ASN A 101 1.94 4.23 10.19
N ALA A 102 3.09 3.95 10.81
CA ALA A 102 3.25 4.04 12.26
C ALA A 102 3.09 5.48 12.80
N LEU A 103 3.61 6.48 12.07
CA LEU A 103 3.43 7.90 12.41
C LEU A 103 1.99 8.36 12.21
N SER A 104 1.30 7.84 11.19
CA SER A 104 -0.13 8.11 10.96
C SER A 104 -0.96 7.65 12.16
N GLU A 105 -0.67 6.46 12.69
CA GLU A 105 -1.30 5.94 13.91
C GLU A 105 -1.00 6.79 15.14
N TYR A 106 0.25 7.25 15.31
CA TYR A 106 0.61 8.17 16.39
C TYR A 106 -0.12 9.52 16.28
N ILE A 107 -0.12 10.14 15.10
CA ILE A 107 -0.84 11.39 14.85
C ILE A 107 -2.33 11.22 15.14
N ARG A 108 -2.90 10.07 14.78
CA ARG A 108 -4.31 9.74 15.05
C ARG A 108 -4.61 9.63 16.54
N GLU A 109 -3.65 9.27 17.38
CA GLU A 109 -3.78 9.37 18.84
C GLU A 109 -3.77 10.83 19.33
N LEU A 110 -2.89 11.65 18.77
CA LEU A 110 -2.81 13.08 19.10
C LEU A 110 -4.03 13.89 18.63
N GLN A 111 -4.76 13.37 17.63
CA GLN A 111 -5.88 14.04 16.95
C GLN A 111 -7.15 13.18 16.97
N PRO A 112 -7.87 13.08 18.11
CA PRO A 112 -9.03 12.19 18.28
C PRO A 112 -10.17 12.43 17.28
N GLU A 113 -10.31 13.63 16.74
CA GLU A 113 -11.28 13.94 15.69
C GLU A 113 -11.07 13.14 14.40
N ARG A 114 -9.81 12.75 14.10
CA ARG A 114 -9.50 11.87 12.97
C ARG A 114 -9.92 10.43 13.24
N ARG A 115 -9.98 10.00 14.50
CA ARG A 115 -10.46 8.66 14.88
C ARG A 115 -11.96 8.47 14.61
N LYS A 116 -12.75 9.54 14.59
CA LYS A 116 -14.21 9.49 14.35
C LYS A 116 -14.60 9.01 12.95
N ARG A 117 -13.64 8.94 12.01
CA ARG A 117 -13.86 8.50 10.62
C ARG A 117 -13.52 7.02 10.39
N ILE A 118 -13.29 6.25 11.46
CA ILE A 118 -12.85 4.86 11.37
C ILE A 118 -13.95 3.96 11.90
N GLU A 119 -14.32 3.00 11.07
CA GLU A 119 -15.23 1.92 11.42
C GLU A 119 -14.40 0.68 11.78
N TYR A 120 -14.71 0.10 12.93
CA TYR A 120 -14.01 -1.08 13.44
C TYR A 120 -14.88 -2.33 13.25
N GLY A 121 -14.25 -3.45 12.90
CA GLY A 121 -14.95 -4.72 12.69
C GLY A 121 -15.79 -4.77 11.41
N VAL A 122 -15.51 -3.89 10.46
CA VAL A 122 -16.18 -3.81 9.15
C VAL A 122 -15.19 -4.19 8.06
N ASP A 123 -15.57 -5.13 7.19
CA ASP A 123 -14.81 -5.41 5.96
C ASP A 123 -15.18 -4.36 4.91
N ALA A 124 -14.16 -3.76 4.29
CA ALA A 124 -14.37 -2.72 3.28
C ALA A 124 -15.10 -3.23 2.02
N PHE A 125 -15.13 -4.54 1.77
CA PHE A 125 -15.94 -5.11 0.70
C PHE A 125 -17.40 -5.24 1.11
N ASP A 126 -17.71 -5.43 2.39
CA ASP A 126 -19.10 -5.60 2.87
C ASP A 126 -19.92 -4.32 2.78
N VAL A 127 -19.27 -3.15 2.80
CA VAL A 127 -19.94 -1.85 2.57
C VAL A 127 -20.30 -1.62 1.10
N LEU A 128 -19.70 -2.37 0.17
CA LEU A 128 -19.98 -2.24 -1.26
C LEU A 128 -21.24 -3.02 -1.64
N THR A 129 -22.19 -2.33 -2.26
CA THR A 129 -23.34 -2.96 -2.91
C THR A 129 -23.00 -3.22 -4.38
N LEU A 130 -22.38 -4.36 -4.67
CA LEU A 130 -21.81 -4.67 -5.99
C LEU A 130 -22.81 -4.58 -7.16
N ALA A 131 -24.10 -4.80 -6.89
CA ALA A 131 -25.18 -4.67 -7.88
C ALA A 131 -25.35 -3.24 -8.44
N ASN A 132 -24.85 -2.22 -7.74
CA ASN A 132 -24.95 -0.83 -8.16
C ASN A 132 -23.95 -0.44 -9.26
N TYR A 133 -22.92 -1.27 -9.50
CA TYR A 133 -21.84 -0.98 -10.43
C TYR A 133 -21.94 -1.89 -11.66
N LYS A 134 -21.94 -1.31 -12.86
CA LYS A 134 -22.04 -2.08 -14.11
C LYS A 134 -20.68 -2.66 -14.50
N LYS A 135 -19.60 -1.93 -14.23
CA LYS A 135 -18.23 -2.34 -14.50
C LYS A 135 -17.35 -2.16 -13.28
N THR A 136 -16.80 -3.27 -12.79
CA THR A 136 -15.81 -3.27 -11.70
C THR A 136 -14.42 -3.55 -12.25
N VAL A 137 -13.42 -2.81 -11.79
CA VAL A 137 -12.01 -3.14 -12.02
C VAL A 137 -11.35 -3.35 -10.67
N VAL A 138 -10.68 -4.49 -10.52
CA VAL A 138 -9.91 -4.84 -9.33
C VAL A 138 -8.42 -4.80 -9.68
N VAL A 139 -7.64 -3.98 -8.98
CA VAL A 139 -6.19 -3.90 -9.13
C VAL A 139 -5.53 -4.69 -7.99
N GLY A 140 -4.86 -5.77 -8.36
CA GLY A 140 -4.31 -6.76 -7.45
C GLY A 140 -5.20 -7.99 -7.31
N ALA A 141 -4.60 -9.14 -7.00
CA ALA A 141 -5.29 -10.40 -6.70
C ALA A 141 -6.03 -10.38 -5.34
N LEU A 142 -7.07 -9.55 -5.20
CA LEU A 142 -7.93 -9.45 -4.02
C LEU A 142 -8.96 -10.59 -3.99
N VAL A 143 -8.47 -11.83 -3.83
CA VAL A 143 -9.24 -13.09 -3.96
C VAL A 143 -10.61 -13.08 -3.28
N PRO A 144 -10.80 -12.56 -2.05
CA PRO A 144 -12.13 -12.50 -1.44
C PRO A 144 -13.16 -11.73 -2.28
N LEU A 145 -12.77 -10.56 -2.82
CA LEU A 145 -13.63 -9.76 -3.69
C LEU A 145 -13.85 -10.44 -5.05
N LEU A 146 -12.80 -11.01 -5.65
CA LEU A 146 -12.91 -11.73 -6.93
C LEU A 146 -13.93 -12.88 -6.83
N LYS A 147 -13.85 -13.68 -5.76
CA LYS A 147 -14.81 -14.76 -5.50
C LYS A 147 -16.24 -14.24 -5.35
N ARG A 148 -16.42 -13.12 -4.65
CA ARG A 148 -17.73 -12.51 -4.47
C ARG A 148 -18.31 -12.01 -5.80
N LEU A 149 -17.51 -11.32 -6.62
CA LEU A 149 -17.91 -10.88 -7.96
C LEU A 149 -18.31 -12.05 -8.86
N ILE A 150 -17.55 -13.15 -8.84
CA ILE A 150 -17.87 -14.38 -9.59
C ILE A 150 -19.18 -15.01 -9.10
N ASN A 151 -19.36 -15.14 -7.78
CA ASN A 151 -20.55 -15.75 -7.19
C ASN A 151 -21.83 -14.93 -7.45
N GLU A 152 -21.70 -13.61 -7.53
CA GLU A 152 -22.80 -12.70 -7.84
C GLU A 152 -22.96 -12.43 -9.36
N GLU A 153 -22.23 -13.16 -10.20
CA GLU A 153 -22.26 -13.05 -11.67
C GLU A 153 -22.05 -11.60 -12.18
N ARG A 154 -21.15 -10.86 -11.51
CA ARG A 154 -20.85 -9.46 -11.84
C ARG A 154 -19.85 -9.38 -12.99
N SER A 155 -19.98 -8.33 -13.81
CA SER A 155 -18.98 -8.02 -14.84
C SER A 155 -17.79 -7.29 -14.21
N PHE A 156 -16.61 -7.88 -14.31
CA PHE A 156 -15.38 -7.28 -13.81
C PHE A 156 -14.15 -7.66 -14.63
N HIS A 157 -13.09 -6.87 -14.43
CA HIS A 157 -11.72 -7.19 -14.83
C HIS A 157 -10.79 -7.16 -13.61
N VAL A 158 -9.77 -8.01 -13.61
CA VAL A 158 -8.69 -7.98 -12.63
C VAL A 158 -7.36 -7.63 -13.30
N LEU A 159 -6.76 -6.52 -12.88
CA LEU A 159 -5.43 -6.07 -13.27
C LEU A 159 -4.41 -6.64 -12.29
N GLU A 160 -3.50 -7.50 -12.76
CA GLU A 160 -2.49 -8.12 -11.92
C GLU A 160 -1.15 -8.21 -12.65
N GLN A 161 -0.05 -8.04 -11.91
CA GLN A 161 1.32 -8.13 -12.43
C GLN A 161 1.81 -9.59 -12.49
N ASP A 162 1.37 -10.43 -11.55
CA ASP A 162 1.74 -11.84 -11.49
C ASP A 162 0.51 -12.74 -11.68
N VAL A 163 0.27 -13.15 -12.93
CA VAL A 163 -0.87 -14.01 -13.30
C VAL A 163 -0.95 -15.32 -12.50
N ARG A 164 0.16 -15.80 -11.94
CA ARG A 164 0.19 -17.03 -11.11
C ARG A 164 -0.56 -16.88 -9.79
N THR A 165 -0.89 -15.66 -9.40
CA THR A 165 -1.72 -15.36 -8.22
C THR A 165 -3.21 -15.60 -8.46
N LEU A 166 -3.63 -15.76 -9.73
CA LEU A 166 -5.01 -16.02 -10.15
C LEU A 166 -5.20 -17.49 -10.53
N LYS A 167 -6.42 -18.00 -10.36
CA LYS A 167 -6.76 -19.40 -10.71
C LYS A 167 -8.22 -19.60 -11.12
N GLY A 168 -8.45 -20.66 -11.91
CA GLY A 168 -9.79 -21.07 -12.32
C GLY A 168 -10.53 -19.93 -13.02
N LYS A 169 -11.77 -19.65 -12.60
CA LYS A 169 -12.62 -18.60 -13.16
C LYS A 169 -12.03 -17.19 -13.04
N GLU A 170 -11.12 -16.94 -12.10
CA GLU A 170 -10.47 -15.63 -11.94
C GLU A 170 -9.66 -15.25 -13.20
N LEU A 171 -9.09 -16.24 -13.89
CA LEU A 171 -8.27 -16.04 -15.10
C LEU A 171 -9.10 -15.55 -16.30
N GLU A 172 -10.40 -15.84 -16.35
CA GLU A 172 -11.30 -15.38 -17.41
C GLU A 172 -11.49 -13.86 -17.40
N HIS A 173 -11.18 -13.22 -16.27
CA HIS A 173 -11.31 -11.78 -16.05
C HIS A 173 -9.96 -11.04 -16.06
N TYR A 174 -8.85 -11.77 -16.26
CA TYR A 174 -7.50 -11.22 -16.18
C TYR A 174 -7.20 -10.21 -17.29
N VAL A 175 -6.57 -9.12 -16.89
CA VAL A 175 -5.97 -8.12 -17.76
C VAL A 175 -4.55 -7.85 -17.26
N PRO A 176 -3.52 -7.86 -18.13
CA PRO A 176 -2.18 -7.45 -17.72
C PRO A 176 -2.19 -6.06 -17.11
N ALA A 177 -1.47 -5.85 -16.01
CA ALA A 177 -1.43 -4.54 -15.34
C ALA A 177 -1.01 -3.37 -16.26
N SER A 178 -0.17 -3.63 -17.26
CA SER A 178 0.25 -2.64 -18.27
C SER A 178 -0.88 -2.18 -19.20
N GLU A 179 -2.00 -2.90 -19.25
CA GLU A 179 -3.16 -2.58 -20.08
C GLU A 179 -4.27 -1.90 -19.28
N PHE A 180 -3.95 -1.28 -18.14
CA PHE A 180 -4.95 -0.65 -17.27
C PHE A 180 -5.81 0.41 -17.99
N LEU A 181 -5.25 1.15 -18.96
CA LEU A 181 -5.97 2.11 -19.81
C LEU A 181 -7.14 1.49 -20.60
N ARG A 182 -7.13 0.17 -20.81
CA ARG A 182 -8.20 -0.55 -21.51
C ARG A 182 -9.47 -0.66 -20.67
N VAL A 183 -9.35 -0.65 -19.34
CA VAL A 183 -10.45 -1.02 -18.43
C VAL A 183 -10.75 0.03 -17.36
N VAL A 184 -9.73 0.71 -16.82
CA VAL A 184 -9.89 1.69 -15.74
C VAL A 184 -10.77 2.88 -16.12
N PRO A 185 -10.64 3.50 -17.32
CA PRO A 185 -11.46 4.66 -17.70
C PRO A 185 -12.97 4.36 -17.83
N ALA A 186 -13.35 3.09 -17.87
CA ALA A 186 -14.75 2.68 -17.98
C ALA A 186 -15.32 2.09 -16.68
N ALA A 187 -14.52 1.99 -15.61
CA ALA A 187 -14.93 1.40 -14.34
C ALA A 187 -15.89 2.32 -13.57
N ASP A 188 -16.99 1.76 -13.06
CA ASP A 188 -17.87 2.45 -12.11
C ASP A 188 -17.40 2.23 -10.67
N LEU A 189 -16.74 1.09 -10.42
CA LEU A 189 -16.07 0.74 -9.16
C LEU A 189 -14.62 0.35 -9.47
N LEU A 190 -13.67 1.01 -8.80
CA LEU A 190 -12.26 0.72 -8.88
C LEU A 190 -11.73 0.32 -7.50
N VAL A 191 -11.44 -0.97 -7.31
CA VAL A 191 -10.88 -1.49 -6.06
C VAL A 191 -9.38 -1.71 -6.23
N ILE A 192 -8.57 -1.03 -5.42
CA ILE A 192 -7.12 -0.94 -5.59
C ILE A 192 -6.40 -1.47 -4.36
N THR A 193 -5.45 -2.39 -4.55
CA THR A 193 -4.54 -2.82 -3.48
C THR A 193 -3.64 -1.67 -3.00
N GLY A 194 -3.41 -1.58 -1.68
CA GLY A 194 -2.49 -0.62 -1.05
C GLY A 194 -1.04 -0.77 -1.52
N VAL A 195 -0.67 -1.93 -2.10
CA VAL A 195 0.66 -2.16 -2.71
C VAL A 195 0.95 -1.14 -3.83
N THR A 196 -0.08 -0.56 -4.44
CA THR A 196 0.07 0.50 -5.45
C THR A 196 0.77 1.76 -4.92
N MET A 197 0.77 1.98 -3.60
CA MET A 197 1.57 3.04 -2.97
C MET A 197 3.07 2.73 -3.04
N LEU A 198 3.45 1.48 -2.80
CA LEU A 198 4.84 1.03 -2.79
C LEU A 198 5.45 1.05 -4.18
N ASN A 199 4.71 0.64 -5.21
CA ASN A 199 5.22 0.57 -6.59
C ASN A 199 4.89 1.83 -7.45
N ASP A 200 4.43 2.92 -6.83
CA ASP A 200 4.15 4.22 -7.46
C ASP A 200 3.03 4.23 -8.52
N THR A 201 2.15 3.22 -8.55
CA THR A 201 1.10 3.12 -9.59
C THR A 201 -0.24 3.74 -9.19
N LEU A 202 -0.50 3.99 -7.90
CA LEU A 202 -1.78 4.55 -7.44
C LEU A 202 -2.15 5.88 -8.14
N PRO A 203 -1.25 6.89 -8.23
CA PRO A 203 -1.55 8.17 -8.88
C PRO A 203 -2.11 8.03 -10.29
N GLU A 204 -1.47 7.20 -11.12
CA GLU A 204 -1.85 7.01 -12.52
C GLU A 204 -3.18 6.25 -12.65
N LEU A 205 -3.44 5.28 -11.76
CA LEU A 205 -4.73 4.61 -11.69
C LEU A 205 -5.87 5.57 -11.33
N LEU A 206 -5.63 6.50 -10.40
CA LEU A 206 -6.61 7.51 -10.00
C LEU A 206 -6.85 8.55 -11.09
N ASP A 207 -5.80 8.97 -11.79
CA ASP A 207 -5.90 9.92 -12.91
C ASP A 207 -6.77 9.38 -14.06
N GLN A 208 -6.74 8.06 -14.27
CA GLN A 208 -7.53 7.39 -15.29
C GLN A 208 -8.90 6.93 -14.79
N ALA A 209 -9.23 7.13 -13.52
CA ALA A 209 -10.53 6.74 -12.98
C ALA A 209 -11.64 7.59 -13.61
N LYS A 210 -12.72 6.93 -14.01
CA LYS A 210 -13.92 7.61 -14.54
C LYS A 210 -14.44 8.64 -13.53
N SER A 211 -14.81 9.83 -14.00
CA SER A 211 -15.48 10.83 -13.15
C SER A 211 -16.74 10.24 -12.51
N GLY A 212 -16.83 10.32 -11.19
CA GLY A 212 -17.92 9.77 -10.39
C GLY A 212 -17.83 8.26 -10.11
N ALA A 213 -16.73 7.60 -10.50
CA ALA A 213 -16.46 6.24 -10.06
C ALA A 213 -16.23 6.20 -8.54
N GLU A 214 -16.69 5.12 -7.92
CA GLU A 214 -16.33 4.83 -6.54
C GLU A 214 -14.96 4.14 -6.50
N VAL A 215 -14.06 4.64 -5.66
CA VAL A 215 -12.71 4.11 -5.53
C VAL A 215 -12.49 3.61 -4.12
N LEU A 216 -12.12 2.34 -3.99
CA LEU A 216 -11.74 1.73 -2.73
C LEU A 216 -10.26 1.34 -2.76
N VAL A 217 -9.43 1.98 -1.94
CA VAL A 217 -8.06 1.51 -1.69
C VAL A 217 -8.07 0.63 -0.45
N THR A 218 -7.55 -0.58 -0.56
CA THR A 218 -7.60 -1.60 0.51
C THR A 218 -6.28 -2.33 0.68
N GLY A 219 -5.99 -2.74 1.90
CA GLY A 219 -4.71 -3.30 2.29
C GLY A 219 -4.06 -2.45 3.39
N PRO A 220 -3.20 -3.06 4.21
CA PRO A 220 -2.58 -2.39 5.34
C PRO A 220 -1.33 -1.56 4.97
#